data_AF-A0A6J1GHD6-F1
#
_entry.id   AF-A0A6J1GHD6-F1
#
_cell.length_a   1.000
_cell.length_b   1.000
_cell.length_c   1.000
_cell.angle_alpha   90.00
_cell.angle_beta   90.00
_cell.angle_gamma   90.00
#
_symmetry.space_group_name_H-M   'P 1'
#
loop_
_entity.id
_entity.type
_entity.pdbx_description
1 polymer ?
#
loop_
_entity_poly.entity_id
_entity_poly.type
_entity_poly.pdbx_seq_one_letter_code
_entity_poly.pdbx_strand_id
1 'polypeptide(L)'
;MYPFIIFLLLFPSLFNSQPTSSILPPAPAPAPAPTTHDPTQLNLTLLLSTAGCTAFAQALANSTAQKAFNDVVQGGLTVFCPSDVVWDNFSSKFKNLTLPAKTSLLEFHAVPIYMPLPVLKSNNGVTNTLATDGADKFDFTVQNDGQDVTILTSVVTAKVGGTGFDEAPLAIFLVDCVLEPDELFSVHAVAPASAKVKSRSDMGSSPPSAESPDYSPADHDGDGDGNSAVRVDGGEFYLAAVVLTTWMGFLQL
;
A
#
# COMPACT_ATOMS: atom_id res chain seq x y z
N MET A 1 -23.71 33.26 49.32
CA MET A 1 -23.98 33.01 50.75
C MET A 1 -25.03 31.91 50.82
N TYR A 2 -24.60 30.64 50.87
CA TYR A 2 -25.45 29.50 51.24
C TYR A 2 -25.52 29.41 52.76
N PRO A 3 -26.60 28.86 53.33
CA PRO A 3 -26.48 27.50 53.86
C PRO A 3 -27.70 26.62 53.48
N PHE A 4 -27.51 25.39 52.99
CA PHE A 4 -27.20 24.14 53.70
C PHE A 4 -28.40 23.50 54.44
N ILE A 5 -28.84 22.36 53.89
CA ILE A 5 -29.13 21.07 54.56
C ILE A 5 -30.21 21.02 55.66
N ILE A 6 -31.23 20.18 55.42
CA ILE A 6 -31.79 19.10 56.30
C ILE A 6 -32.93 18.46 55.48
N PHE A 7 -32.71 17.32 54.81
CA PHE A 7 -32.71 15.95 55.33
C PHE A 7 -34.09 15.48 55.82
N LEU A 8 -34.78 14.75 54.92
CA LEU A 8 -35.35 13.41 55.12
C LEU A 8 -36.33 13.21 56.29
N LEU A 9 -37.55 12.71 56.00
CA LEU A 9 -38.06 11.42 56.51
C LEU A 9 -39.58 11.17 56.27
N LEU A 10 -39.86 9.93 55.83
CA LEU A 10 -41.00 9.04 56.17
C LEU A 10 -42.29 8.99 55.28
N PHE A 11 -42.32 7.99 54.38
CA PHE A 11 -43.30 6.87 54.19
C PHE A 11 -44.79 7.08 54.59
N PRO A 12 -45.77 6.59 53.79
CA PRO A 12 -45.97 5.14 53.63
C PRO A 12 -46.50 4.63 52.27
N SER A 13 -46.22 3.35 52.05
CA SER A 13 -46.77 2.44 51.05
C SER A 13 -48.28 2.25 51.22
N LEU A 14 -49.08 2.28 50.13
CA LEU A 14 -50.34 1.53 50.06
C LEU A 14 -50.79 1.27 48.60
N PHE A 15 -50.77 -0.01 48.27
CA PHE A 15 -51.81 -0.79 47.58
C PHE A 15 -52.53 -0.25 46.31
N ASN A 16 -52.26 -1.00 45.23
CA ASN A 16 -53.23 -1.81 44.48
C ASN A 16 -54.26 -1.12 43.57
N SER A 17 -54.16 -1.42 42.27
CA SER A 17 -55.26 -1.87 41.40
C SER A 17 -54.73 -2.11 39.97
N GLN A 18 -54.72 -3.38 39.52
CA GLN A 18 -54.61 -3.71 38.09
C GLN A 18 -55.96 -3.49 37.40
N PRO A 19 -55.99 -2.93 36.18
CA PRO A 19 -57.05 -3.19 35.22
C PRO A 19 -56.70 -4.39 34.33
N THR A 20 -57.64 -5.32 34.23
CA THR A 20 -57.69 -6.39 33.24
C THR A 20 -57.84 -5.80 31.83
N SER A 21 -56.98 -6.21 30.90
CA SER A 21 -57.25 -6.06 29.47
C SER A 21 -57.15 -7.43 28.81
N SER A 22 -58.29 -7.89 28.31
CA SER A 22 -58.44 -9.03 27.42
C SER A 22 -57.87 -8.62 26.06
N ILE A 23 -56.87 -9.34 25.54
CA ILE A 23 -56.40 -9.19 24.16
C ILE A 23 -56.19 -10.59 23.54
N LEU A 24 -56.77 -10.69 22.34
CA LEU A 24 -56.85 -11.75 21.34
C LEU A 24 -55.60 -12.65 21.19
N PRO A 25 -55.74 -13.94 20.80
CA PRO A 25 -54.58 -14.78 20.46
C PRO A 25 -53.74 -14.15 19.34
N PRO A 26 -52.40 -14.23 19.41
CA PRO A 26 -51.52 -13.62 18.44
C PRO A 26 -51.69 -14.28 17.06
N ALA A 27 -51.81 -13.46 16.02
CA ALA A 27 -51.66 -13.91 14.63
C ALA A 27 -50.25 -14.49 14.43
N PRO A 28 -50.06 -15.50 13.56
CA PRO A 28 -48.73 -16.01 13.23
C PRO A 28 -47.86 -14.87 12.69
N ALA A 29 -46.73 -14.62 13.35
CA ALA A 29 -45.74 -13.66 12.90
C ALA A 29 -45.26 -14.02 11.48
N PRO A 30 -45.04 -13.05 10.58
CA PRO A 30 -44.30 -13.29 9.34
C PRO A 30 -42.95 -13.91 9.69
N ALA A 31 -42.60 -15.00 9.02
CA ALA A 31 -41.31 -15.66 9.21
C ALA A 31 -40.16 -14.62 9.06
N PRO A 32 -39.12 -14.67 9.92
CA PRO A 32 -37.98 -13.79 9.75
C PRO A 32 -37.36 -14.06 8.37
N ALA A 33 -37.33 -13.02 7.54
CA ALA A 33 -36.47 -13.00 6.37
C ALA A 33 -35.02 -13.22 6.85
N PRO A 34 -34.18 -13.97 6.11
CA PRO A 34 -32.79 -14.14 6.48
C PRO A 34 -32.05 -12.82 6.25
N THR A 35 -31.98 -11.98 7.28
CA THR A 35 -30.99 -10.91 7.35
C THR A 35 -29.86 -11.37 8.26
N THR A 36 -28.95 -12.14 7.69
CA THR A 36 -27.60 -12.30 8.25
C THR A 36 -26.81 -11.05 7.88
N HIS A 37 -26.97 -9.98 8.64
CA HIS A 37 -25.99 -8.90 8.67
C HIS A 37 -25.73 -8.56 10.13
N ASP A 38 -24.61 -9.08 10.61
CA ASP A 38 -24.00 -8.61 11.84
C ASP A 38 -23.55 -7.14 11.60
N PRO A 39 -24.05 -6.15 12.36
CA PRO A 39 -23.64 -4.76 12.23
C PRO A 39 -22.15 -4.53 12.54
N THR A 40 -21.41 -5.55 12.98
CA THR A 40 -19.95 -5.50 13.19
C THR A 40 -19.11 -5.88 11.96
N GLN A 41 -19.73 -6.37 10.87
CA GLN A 41 -19.03 -6.68 9.62
C GLN A 41 -19.15 -5.52 8.63
N LEU A 42 -18.08 -4.75 8.48
CA LEU A 42 -17.96 -3.74 7.42
C LEU A 42 -18.11 -4.41 6.05
N ASN A 43 -19.18 -4.10 5.33
CA ASN A 43 -19.40 -4.57 3.96
C ASN A 43 -18.56 -3.73 2.99
N LEU A 44 -17.26 -3.98 2.92
CA LEU A 44 -16.31 -3.21 2.12
C LEU A 44 -16.74 -3.06 0.64
N THR A 45 -17.14 -4.15 -0.01
CA THR A 45 -17.58 -4.14 -1.43
C THR A 45 -18.79 -3.23 -1.64
N LEU A 46 -19.72 -3.18 -0.68
CA LEU A 46 -20.89 -2.31 -0.75
C LEU A 46 -20.49 -0.84 -0.59
N LEU A 47 -19.57 -0.54 0.33
CA LEU A 47 -19.05 0.81 0.53
C LEU A 47 -18.27 1.31 -0.69
N LEU A 48 -17.42 0.47 -1.29
CA LEU A 48 -16.73 0.78 -2.54
C LEU A 48 -17.69 1.06 -3.70
N SER A 49 -18.77 0.27 -3.81
CA SER A 49 -19.79 0.50 -4.83
C SER A 49 -20.54 1.82 -4.58
N THR A 50 -20.89 2.12 -3.33
CA THR A 50 -21.56 3.37 -2.93
C THR A 50 -20.66 4.60 -3.16
N ALA A 51 -19.35 4.43 -3.02
CA ALA A 51 -18.36 5.47 -3.27
C ALA A 51 -18.16 5.79 -4.77
N GLY A 52 -18.69 4.97 -5.70
CA GLY A 52 -18.57 5.20 -7.15
C GLY A 52 -17.48 4.37 -7.85
N CYS A 53 -17.04 3.26 -7.25
CA CYS A 53 -16.10 2.32 -7.85
C CYS A 53 -16.68 0.89 -7.90
N THR A 54 -17.89 0.75 -8.41
CA THR A 54 -18.60 -0.54 -8.49
C THR A 54 -17.80 -1.60 -9.25
N ALA A 55 -17.16 -1.22 -10.36
CA ALA A 55 -16.39 -2.13 -11.20
C ALA A 55 -15.11 -2.61 -10.50
N PHE A 56 -14.43 -1.72 -9.76
CA PHE A 56 -13.31 -2.09 -8.89
C PHE A 56 -13.77 -3.02 -7.76
N ALA A 57 -14.89 -2.71 -7.11
CA ALA A 57 -15.46 -3.53 -6.04
C ALA A 57 -15.79 -4.96 -6.53
N GLN A 58 -16.35 -5.08 -7.73
CA GLN A 58 -16.61 -6.37 -8.38
C GLN A 58 -15.32 -7.10 -8.75
N ALA A 59 -14.30 -6.41 -9.26
CA ALA A 59 -13.01 -7.01 -9.54
C ALA A 59 -12.34 -7.56 -8.26
N LEU A 60 -12.44 -6.82 -7.15
CA LEU A 60 -11.97 -7.25 -5.84
C LEU A 60 -12.73 -8.49 -5.35
N ALA A 61 -14.07 -8.46 -5.39
CA ALA A 61 -14.92 -9.58 -4.94
C ALA A 61 -14.72 -10.88 -5.75
N ASN A 62 -14.27 -10.77 -7.00
CA ASN A 62 -13.96 -11.91 -7.87
C ASN A 62 -12.48 -12.34 -7.83
N SER A 63 -11.68 -11.76 -6.94
CA SER A 63 -10.24 -11.99 -6.81
C SER A 63 -9.88 -12.59 -5.45
N THR A 64 -8.72 -13.24 -5.39
CA THR A 64 -8.15 -13.70 -4.11
C THR A 64 -7.74 -12.54 -3.21
N ALA A 65 -7.57 -11.33 -3.76
CA ALA A 65 -7.26 -10.10 -3.01
C ALA A 65 -8.32 -9.76 -1.95
N GLN A 66 -9.58 -10.17 -2.14
CA GLN A 66 -10.67 -9.86 -1.21
C GLN A 66 -10.34 -10.27 0.24
N LYS A 67 -9.64 -11.40 0.41
CA LYS A 67 -9.25 -11.88 1.72
C LYS A 67 -8.31 -10.90 2.44
N ALA A 68 -7.29 -10.39 1.75
CA ALA A 68 -6.32 -9.47 2.33
C ALA A 68 -7.01 -8.19 2.84
N PHE A 69 -7.94 -7.64 2.06
CA PHE A 69 -8.72 -6.47 2.46
C PHE A 69 -9.59 -6.74 3.71
N ASN A 70 -10.31 -7.86 3.71
CA ASN A 70 -11.17 -8.23 4.83
C ASN A 70 -10.39 -8.52 6.11
N ASP A 71 -9.18 -9.06 6.00
CA ASP A 71 -8.32 -9.37 7.15
C ASP A 71 -7.81 -8.09 7.84
N VAL A 72 -7.59 -7.01 7.09
CA VAL A 72 -7.01 -5.76 7.65
C VAL A 72 -8.03 -4.66 7.94
N VAL A 73 -9.21 -4.67 7.32
CA VAL A 73 -10.16 -3.54 7.38
C VAL A 73 -10.54 -3.15 8.81
N GLN A 74 -10.63 -4.12 9.73
CA GLN A 74 -10.92 -3.86 11.14
C GLN A 74 -9.77 -3.17 11.89
N GLY A 75 -8.52 -3.35 11.43
CA GLY A 75 -7.31 -2.74 11.99
C GLY A 75 -6.98 -1.36 11.41
N GLY A 76 -7.65 -0.97 10.32
CA GLY A 76 -7.39 0.28 9.61
C GLY A 76 -7.08 0.02 8.14
N LEU A 77 -7.80 0.69 7.25
CA LEU A 77 -7.62 0.52 5.81
C LEU A 77 -7.88 1.84 5.09
N THR A 78 -7.03 2.15 4.12
CA THR A 78 -7.24 3.22 3.15
C THR A 78 -7.26 2.63 1.76
N VAL A 79 -8.30 2.91 0.97
CA VAL A 79 -8.45 2.43 -0.40
C VAL A 79 -8.44 3.60 -1.36
N PHE A 80 -7.50 3.59 -2.30
CA PHE A 80 -7.45 4.47 -3.45
C PHE A 80 -8.23 3.82 -4.59
N CYS A 81 -9.39 4.38 -4.87
CA CYS A 81 -10.47 3.73 -5.59
C CYS A 81 -10.60 4.37 -6.96
N PRO A 82 -10.21 3.70 -8.05
CA PRO A 82 -10.44 4.23 -9.39
C PRO A 82 -11.94 4.28 -9.64
N SER A 83 -12.46 5.46 -10.03
CA SER A 83 -13.87 5.58 -10.39
C SER A 83 -14.23 4.63 -11.53
N ASP A 84 -15.51 4.28 -11.67
CA ASP A 84 -15.97 3.35 -12.71
C ASP A 84 -15.53 3.78 -14.13
N VAL A 85 -15.53 5.09 -14.41
CA VAL A 85 -15.05 5.63 -15.70
C VAL A 85 -13.56 5.39 -15.91
N VAL A 86 -12.76 5.55 -14.85
CA VAL A 86 -11.30 5.30 -14.89
C VAL A 86 -11.02 3.81 -15.05
N TRP A 87 -11.77 2.98 -14.32
CA TRP A 87 -11.64 1.52 -14.39
C TRP A 87 -12.02 0.97 -15.76
N ASP A 88 -13.08 1.47 -16.40
CA ASP A 88 -13.51 1.01 -17.71
C ASP A 88 -12.42 1.19 -18.77
N ASN A 89 -11.72 2.33 -18.74
CA ASN A 89 -10.59 2.61 -19.62
C ASN A 89 -9.39 1.67 -19.36
N PHE A 90 -9.22 1.22 -18.13
CA PHE A 90 -8.14 0.30 -17.73
C PHE A 90 -8.51 -1.19 -17.86
N SER A 91 -9.80 -1.52 -17.92
CA SER A 91 -10.33 -2.89 -17.81
C SER A 91 -9.71 -3.88 -18.81
N SER A 92 -9.35 -3.42 -20.00
CA SER A 92 -8.65 -4.23 -21.02
C SER A 92 -7.23 -4.58 -20.60
N LYS A 93 -6.46 -3.63 -20.04
CA LYS A 93 -5.13 -3.90 -19.46
C LYS A 93 -5.26 -4.90 -18.31
N PHE A 94 -6.21 -4.67 -17.40
CA PHE A 94 -6.46 -5.57 -16.26
C PHE A 94 -6.74 -7.00 -16.70
N LYS A 95 -7.59 -7.21 -17.72
CA LYS A 95 -7.95 -8.54 -18.23
C LYS A 95 -6.73 -9.32 -18.74
N ASN A 96 -5.75 -8.63 -19.33
CA ASN A 96 -4.53 -9.22 -19.89
C ASN A 96 -3.48 -9.62 -18.83
N LEU A 97 -3.67 -9.22 -17.57
CA LEU A 97 -2.79 -9.62 -16.48
C LEU A 97 -2.99 -11.09 -16.07
N THR A 98 -1.91 -11.70 -15.57
CA THR A 98 -1.96 -13.02 -14.91
C THR A 98 -2.78 -12.92 -13.61
N LEU A 99 -3.27 -14.06 -13.12
CA LEU A 99 -4.02 -14.09 -11.85
C LEU A 99 -3.25 -13.46 -10.67
N PRO A 100 -1.96 -13.80 -10.41
CA PRO A 100 -1.21 -13.14 -9.34
C PRO A 100 -1.04 -11.63 -9.58
N ALA A 101 -0.77 -11.21 -10.83
CA ALA A 101 -0.65 -9.78 -11.15
C ALA A 101 -1.97 -9.01 -10.94
N LYS A 102 -3.14 -9.64 -11.20
CA LYS A 102 -4.44 -9.05 -10.87
C LYS A 102 -4.61 -8.85 -9.38
N THR A 103 -4.21 -9.83 -8.57
CA THR A 103 -4.25 -9.75 -7.11
C THR A 103 -3.35 -8.63 -6.61
N SER A 104 -2.08 -8.59 -7.03
CA SER A 104 -1.13 -7.54 -6.64
C SER A 104 -1.61 -6.15 -7.07
N LEU A 105 -2.17 -5.99 -8.26
CA LEU A 105 -2.73 -4.69 -8.69
C LEU A 105 -3.88 -4.24 -7.78
N LEU A 106 -4.80 -5.14 -7.44
CA LEU A 106 -5.95 -4.80 -6.58
C LEU A 106 -5.46 -4.42 -5.17
N GLU A 107 -4.51 -5.18 -4.62
CA GLU A 107 -3.91 -4.91 -3.31
C GLU A 107 -3.05 -3.63 -3.30
N PHE A 108 -2.45 -3.25 -4.43
CA PHE A 108 -1.69 -2.01 -4.58
C PHE A 108 -2.55 -0.75 -4.39
N HIS A 109 -3.86 -0.87 -4.60
CA HIS A 109 -4.80 0.23 -4.37
C HIS A 109 -5.20 0.40 -2.89
N ALA A 110 -4.61 -0.37 -1.98
CA ALA A 110 -4.94 -0.32 -0.57
C ALA A 110 -3.72 -0.21 0.33
N VAL A 111 -3.87 0.53 1.42
CA VAL A 111 -2.86 0.73 2.45
C VAL A 111 -3.40 0.18 3.77
N PRO A 112 -2.67 -0.70 4.48
CA PRO A 112 -3.14 -1.37 5.70
C PRO A 112 -3.13 -0.48 6.96
N ILE A 113 -3.40 0.81 6.78
CA ILE A 113 -3.60 1.78 7.86
C ILE A 113 -4.72 2.74 7.47
N TYR A 114 -5.49 3.20 8.45
CA TYR A 114 -6.49 4.25 8.26
C TYR A 114 -5.81 5.61 8.15
N MET A 115 -5.91 6.23 6.98
CA MET A 115 -5.39 7.57 6.68
C MET A 115 -6.54 8.46 6.22
N PRO A 116 -7.18 9.21 7.13
CA PRO A 116 -8.24 10.14 6.76
C PRO A 116 -7.68 11.27 5.90
N LEU A 117 -8.56 12.01 5.22
CA LEU A 117 -8.16 13.07 4.30
C LEU A 117 -7.19 14.10 4.91
N PRO A 118 -7.36 14.56 6.17
CA PRO A 118 -6.40 15.50 6.78
C PRO A 118 -4.99 14.92 6.93
N VAL A 119 -4.86 13.60 7.13
CA VAL A 119 -3.56 12.93 7.20
C VAL A 119 -2.91 12.90 5.83
N LEU A 120 -3.66 12.55 4.78
CA LEU A 120 -3.15 12.58 3.40
C LEU A 120 -2.73 14.00 2.97
N LYS A 121 -3.44 15.03 3.44
CA LYS A 121 -3.12 16.44 3.14
C LYS A 121 -1.95 17.01 3.93
N SER A 122 -1.46 16.33 4.96
CA SER A 122 -0.35 16.80 5.79
C SER A 122 0.87 15.87 5.75
N ASN A 123 0.72 14.68 5.18
CA ASN A 123 1.78 13.69 5.05
C ASN A 123 2.35 13.66 3.64
N ASN A 124 3.67 13.45 3.55
CA ASN A 124 4.36 13.14 2.31
C ASN A 124 5.26 11.94 2.53
N GLY A 125 5.43 11.14 1.48
CA GLY A 125 6.47 10.13 1.44
C GLY A 125 5.99 8.77 0.97
N VAL A 126 6.94 7.84 1.01
CA VAL A 126 6.76 6.47 0.56
C VAL A 126 5.78 5.74 1.48
N THR A 127 4.81 5.08 0.87
CA THR A 127 3.73 4.35 1.53
C THR A 127 3.67 2.94 0.97
N ASN A 128 3.79 1.95 1.86
CA ASN A 128 3.63 0.55 1.50
C ASN A 128 2.15 0.20 1.34
N THR A 129 1.86 -0.71 0.42
CA THR A 129 0.50 -1.13 0.11
C THR A 129 0.22 -2.53 0.65
N LEU A 130 -1.02 -3.02 0.51
CA LEU A 130 -1.34 -4.41 0.79
C LEU A 130 -0.60 -5.39 -0.12
N ALA A 131 -0.17 -4.95 -1.31
CA ALA A 131 0.56 -5.79 -2.24
C ALA A 131 2.02 -6.01 -1.82
N THR A 132 2.52 -5.28 -0.82
CA THR A 132 3.91 -5.41 -0.37
C THR A 132 4.15 -6.79 0.25
N ASP A 133 4.88 -7.60 -0.50
CA ASP A 133 5.45 -8.90 -0.13
C ASP A 133 6.92 -8.65 0.20
N GLY A 134 7.50 -9.28 1.22
CA GLY A 134 8.88 -9.01 1.64
C GLY A 134 9.95 -9.01 0.53
N ALA A 135 9.72 -9.70 -0.60
CA ALA A 135 10.59 -9.68 -1.77
C ALA A 135 10.28 -8.53 -2.76
N ASP A 136 9.01 -8.15 -2.93
CA ASP A 136 8.54 -7.18 -3.93
C ASP A 136 7.98 -5.91 -3.27
N LYS A 137 8.59 -4.76 -3.60
CA LYS A 137 8.28 -3.47 -2.98
C LYS A 137 7.19 -2.71 -3.72
N PHE A 138 5.97 -3.17 -3.50
CA PHE A 138 4.77 -2.47 -3.95
C PHE A 138 4.50 -1.22 -3.09
N ASP A 139 5.28 -0.16 -3.31
CA ASP A 139 5.11 1.15 -2.66
C ASP A 139 4.80 2.27 -3.67
N PHE A 140 4.17 3.33 -3.17
CA PHE A 140 3.98 4.59 -3.91
C PHE A 140 4.31 5.78 -3.00
N THR A 141 4.49 6.95 -3.60
CA THR A 141 4.69 8.18 -2.83
C THR A 141 3.40 8.98 -2.75
N VAL A 142 2.94 9.29 -1.53
CA VAL A 142 1.91 10.31 -1.32
C VAL A 142 2.59 11.67 -1.34
N GLN A 143 2.05 12.59 -2.14
CA GLN A 143 2.50 13.97 -2.20
C GLN A 143 1.32 14.92 -2.07
N ASN A 144 1.43 15.92 -1.19
CA ASN A 144 0.45 16.99 -1.09
C ASN A 144 0.96 18.28 -1.78
N ASP A 145 0.06 18.99 -2.42
CA ASP A 145 0.28 20.36 -2.92
C ASP A 145 -0.88 21.25 -2.46
N GLY A 146 -0.65 21.97 -1.36
CA GLY A 146 -1.68 22.76 -0.68
C GLY A 146 -2.84 21.90 -0.17
N GLN A 147 -3.94 21.85 -0.92
CA GLN A 147 -5.14 21.07 -0.60
C GLN A 147 -5.31 19.83 -1.47
N ASP A 148 -4.50 19.70 -2.51
CA ASP A 148 -4.52 18.57 -3.42
C ASP A 148 -3.61 17.45 -2.89
N VAL A 149 -4.05 16.21 -3.08
CA VAL A 149 -3.27 15.01 -2.77
C VAL A 149 -3.05 14.24 -4.06
N THR A 150 -1.81 13.86 -4.30
CA THR A 150 -1.36 13.12 -5.47
C THR A 150 -0.64 11.86 -5.03
N ILE A 151 -0.90 10.76 -5.73
CA ILE A 151 -0.26 9.47 -5.55
C ILE A 151 0.67 9.26 -6.73
N LEU A 152 1.97 9.16 -6.45
CA LEU A 152 3.01 9.00 -7.45
C LEU A 152 3.49 7.54 -7.44
N THR A 153 3.35 6.88 -8.58
CA THR A 153 4.03 5.61 -8.87
C THR A 153 5.12 5.87 -9.90
N SER A 154 6.00 4.90 -10.14
CA SER A 154 7.02 5.01 -11.20
C SER A 154 6.43 5.09 -12.61
N VAL A 155 5.15 4.73 -12.78
CA VAL A 155 4.48 4.62 -14.07
C VAL A 155 3.43 5.71 -14.28
N VAL A 156 2.69 6.06 -13.22
CA VAL A 156 1.57 7.01 -13.29
C VAL A 156 1.58 7.99 -12.12
N THR A 157 0.97 9.15 -12.34
CA THR A 157 0.68 10.13 -11.29
C THR A 157 -0.83 10.27 -11.21
N ALA A 158 -1.44 9.89 -10.09
CA ALA A 158 -2.88 9.91 -9.89
C ALA A 158 -3.27 10.98 -8.87
N LYS A 159 -4.24 11.82 -9.19
CA LYS A 159 -4.79 12.81 -8.25
C LYS A 159 -5.96 12.21 -7.48
N VAL A 160 -6.01 12.48 -6.18
CA VAL A 160 -7.19 12.20 -5.36
C VAL A 160 -8.28 13.22 -5.68
N GLY A 161 -9.31 12.78 -6.40
CA GLY A 161 -10.40 13.62 -6.90
C GLY A 161 -11.56 13.82 -5.93
N GLY A 162 -11.67 13.01 -4.88
CA GLY A 162 -12.72 13.15 -3.88
C GLY A 162 -12.69 12.08 -2.79
N THR A 163 -13.52 12.29 -1.76
CA THR A 163 -13.70 11.36 -0.64
C THR A 163 -15.01 10.60 -0.84
N GLY A 164 -14.92 9.29 -1.09
CA GLY A 164 -16.09 8.42 -1.20
C GLY A 164 -16.59 7.94 0.16
N PHE A 165 -15.68 7.69 1.09
CA PHE A 165 -15.95 7.32 2.48
C PHE A 165 -14.77 7.70 3.35
N ASP A 166 -14.97 8.22 4.55
CA ASP A 166 -13.88 8.53 5.49
C ASP A 166 -14.39 8.48 6.93
N GLU A 167 -14.47 7.28 7.49
CA GLU A 167 -14.81 7.03 8.88
C GLU A 167 -14.01 5.84 9.40
N ALA A 168 -13.35 5.98 10.55
CA ALA A 168 -12.56 4.91 11.12
C ALA A 168 -13.39 3.61 11.26
N PRO A 169 -12.84 2.44 10.86
CA PRO A 169 -11.45 2.19 10.47
C PRO A 169 -11.15 2.31 8.96
N LEU A 170 -12.06 2.82 8.14
CA LEU A 170 -11.95 2.78 6.68
C LEU A 170 -11.98 4.18 6.03
N ALA A 171 -11.05 4.42 5.11
CA ALA A 171 -11.10 5.54 4.18
C ALA A 171 -11.12 5.04 2.73
N ILE A 172 -11.95 5.66 1.88
CA ILE A 172 -12.05 5.39 0.45
C ILE A 172 -11.95 6.73 -0.28
N PHE A 173 -10.91 6.87 -1.10
CA PHE A 173 -10.64 8.06 -1.90
C PHE A 173 -10.74 7.75 -3.38
N LEU A 174 -11.41 8.61 -4.14
CA LEU A 174 -11.50 8.46 -5.58
C LEU A 174 -10.21 8.96 -6.23
N VAL A 175 -9.67 8.19 -7.15
CA VAL A 175 -8.51 8.57 -7.97
C VAL A 175 -8.86 8.66 -9.45
N ASP A 176 -8.19 9.58 -10.15
CA ASP A 176 -8.41 9.86 -11.57
C ASP A 176 -7.68 8.89 -12.53
N CYS A 177 -6.76 8.08 -12.01
CA CYS A 177 -6.03 7.05 -12.75
C CYS A 177 -5.92 5.76 -11.92
N VAL A 178 -5.84 4.61 -12.59
CA VAL A 178 -5.50 3.34 -11.92
C VAL A 178 -4.03 3.39 -11.52
N LEU A 179 -3.71 3.07 -10.28
CA LEU A 179 -2.34 3.00 -9.78
C LEU A 179 -1.63 1.80 -10.42
N GLU A 180 -0.61 2.07 -11.23
CA GLU A 180 0.18 1.06 -11.94
C GLU A 180 1.54 0.88 -11.21
N PRO A 181 1.79 -0.26 -10.54
CA PRO A 181 3.08 -0.56 -9.90
C PRO A 181 4.17 -0.91 -10.91
N ASP A 182 5.42 -0.56 -10.61
CA ASP A 182 6.56 -0.78 -11.51
C ASP A 182 6.82 -2.27 -11.76
N GLU A 183 6.59 -3.10 -10.74
CA GLU A 183 6.75 -4.55 -10.73
C GLU A 183 5.88 -5.24 -11.79
N LEU A 184 4.77 -4.61 -12.19
CA LEU A 184 3.83 -5.18 -13.17
C LEU A 184 3.88 -4.48 -14.53
N PHE A 185 4.27 -3.20 -14.57
CA PHE A 185 4.14 -2.36 -15.77
C PHE A 185 5.45 -1.74 -16.28
N SER A 186 6.57 -1.95 -15.60
CA SER A 186 7.87 -1.56 -16.14
C SER A 186 8.23 -2.37 -17.39
N VAL A 187 9.05 -1.78 -18.27
CA VAL A 187 9.53 -2.44 -19.51
C VAL A 187 10.24 -3.78 -19.21
N HIS A 188 10.75 -3.96 -17.99
CA HIS A 188 11.39 -5.19 -17.53
C HIS A 188 10.38 -6.24 -17.00
N ALA A 189 9.20 -5.82 -16.52
CA ALA A 189 8.14 -6.71 -16.06
C ALA A 189 7.41 -7.46 -17.21
N VAL A 190 7.52 -6.96 -18.45
CA VAL A 190 6.90 -7.58 -19.65
C VAL A 190 7.71 -8.76 -20.19
N ALA A 191 8.89 -9.07 -19.64
CA ALA A 191 9.57 -10.31 -19.97
C ALA A 191 8.86 -11.47 -19.25
N PRO A 192 8.23 -12.44 -19.96
CA PRO A 192 7.78 -13.65 -19.31
C PRO A 192 9.00 -14.26 -18.64
N ALA A 193 8.86 -14.62 -17.35
CA ALA A 193 9.87 -15.36 -16.60
C ALA A 193 10.14 -16.69 -17.31
N SER A 194 10.98 -16.66 -18.35
CA SER A 194 11.41 -17.84 -19.05
C SER A 194 12.36 -18.54 -18.10
N ALA A 195 11.89 -19.69 -17.63
CA ALA A 195 12.61 -20.61 -16.78
C ALA A 195 14.09 -20.63 -17.12
N LYS A 196 14.91 -20.33 -16.11
CA LYS A 196 16.36 -20.52 -16.15
C LYS A 196 16.64 -22.02 -16.25
N VAL A 197 16.56 -22.58 -17.46
CA VAL A 197 17.11 -23.90 -17.75
C VAL A 197 18.62 -23.73 -17.75
N LYS A 198 19.23 -24.00 -16.60
CA LYS A 198 20.64 -24.33 -16.52
C LYS A 198 20.86 -25.56 -17.40
N SER A 199 21.49 -25.39 -18.56
CA SER A 199 22.25 -26.47 -19.17
C SER A 199 23.71 -26.04 -19.18
N ARG A 200 24.49 -26.69 -18.31
CA ARG A 200 25.95 -26.70 -18.40
C ARG A 200 26.31 -27.80 -19.40
N SER A 201 27.17 -27.50 -20.36
CA SER A 201 28.24 -28.42 -20.73
C SER A 201 29.36 -27.64 -21.40
N ASP A 202 30.53 -27.86 -20.84
CA ASP A 202 31.86 -27.35 -21.12
C ASP A 202 32.46 -27.97 -22.40
N MET A 203 33.61 -27.43 -22.81
CA MET A 203 34.69 -28.01 -23.64
C MET A 203 34.96 -27.33 -25.00
N GLY A 204 36.13 -26.67 -25.10
CA GLY A 204 37.04 -26.94 -26.23
C GLY A 204 37.62 -25.75 -27.02
N SER A 205 38.76 -25.24 -26.55
CA SER A 205 40.00 -24.96 -27.32
C SER A 205 40.05 -23.92 -28.48
N SER A 206 40.66 -22.77 -28.13
CA SER A 206 41.71 -21.97 -28.80
C SER A 206 41.59 -21.40 -30.25
N PRO A 207 42.16 -20.18 -30.49
CA PRO A 207 42.11 -19.41 -31.75
C PRO A 207 43.37 -19.59 -32.62
N PRO A 208 43.46 -18.89 -33.78
CA PRO A 208 44.57 -17.93 -33.90
C PRO A 208 44.23 -16.62 -34.63
N SER A 209 44.82 -15.52 -34.13
CA SER A 209 45.05 -14.27 -34.86
C SER A 209 46.38 -14.36 -35.61
N ALA A 210 46.49 -13.67 -36.75
CA ALA A 210 47.76 -13.42 -37.44
C ALA A 210 47.90 -11.94 -37.82
N GLU A 211 49.14 -11.47 -37.71
CA GLU A 211 49.79 -10.31 -38.34
C GLU A 211 49.89 -8.98 -37.54
N SER A 212 51.01 -8.86 -36.81
CA SER A 212 51.79 -7.62 -36.57
C SER A 212 52.83 -7.46 -37.72
N PRO A 213 53.61 -6.35 -37.90
CA PRO A 213 54.54 -5.73 -36.93
C PRO A 213 54.52 -4.17 -37.00
N ASP A 214 55.26 -3.35 -36.26
CA ASP A 214 56.71 -3.38 -35.99
C ASP A 214 57.14 -2.26 -35.01
N TYR A 215 58.37 -2.41 -34.51
CA TYR A 215 59.25 -1.48 -33.77
C TYR A 215 59.29 -1.52 -32.24
N SER A 216 60.19 -2.38 -31.74
CA SER A 216 61.09 -2.12 -30.59
C SER A 216 62.34 -1.32 -31.05
N PRO A 217 63.14 -0.73 -30.15
CA PRO A 217 64.22 -1.47 -29.43
C PRO A 217 64.30 -1.09 -27.93
N ALA A 218 64.45 -2.06 -27.02
CA ALA A 218 65.70 -2.69 -26.53
C ALA A 218 66.40 -1.84 -25.43
N ASP A 219 66.51 -2.37 -24.21
CA ASP A 219 67.75 -3.00 -23.71
C ASP A 219 67.73 -3.33 -22.20
N HIS A 220 68.24 -4.54 -21.93
CA HIS A 220 68.99 -5.05 -20.77
C HIS A 220 68.36 -5.37 -19.40
N ASP A 221 68.18 -6.68 -19.21
CA ASP A 221 68.81 -7.59 -18.22
C ASP A 221 68.74 -7.31 -16.71
N GLY A 222 68.20 -8.31 -15.99
CA GLY A 222 68.38 -8.44 -14.54
C GLY A 222 67.51 -9.52 -13.92
N ASP A 223 68.04 -10.74 -13.86
CA ASP A 223 67.60 -11.89 -13.05
C ASP A 223 67.32 -11.53 -11.58
N GLY A 224 66.40 -12.25 -10.92
CA GLY A 224 66.33 -12.24 -9.45
C GLY A 224 65.01 -12.69 -8.81
N ASP A 225 64.93 -13.98 -8.50
CA ASP A 225 64.07 -14.60 -7.50
C ASP A 225 64.06 -13.82 -6.16
N GLY A 226 62.92 -13.82 -5.45
CA GLY A 226 62.95 -13.52 -4.01
C GLY A 226 61.66 -12.94 -3.41
N ASN A 227 60.84 -13.81 -2.84
CA ASN A 227 59.81 -13.47 -1.86
C ASN A 227 60.41 -12.77 -0.62
N SER A 228 59.84 -11.64 -0.16
CA SER A 228 59.53 -11.36 1.27
C SER A 228 59.08 -9.92 1.54
N ALA A 229 57.97 -9.82 2.27
CA ALA A 229 57.71 -8.91 3.39
C ALA A 229 57.72 -7.37 3.20
N VAL A 230 56.52 -6.80 3.34
CA VAL A 230 56.12 -5.67 4.20
C VAL A 230 57.13 -4.54 4.40
N ARG A 231 56.74 -3.31 4.00
CA ARG A 231 56.74 -2.11 4.87
C ARG A 231 55.71 -1.07 4.41
N VAL A 232 55.08 -0.46 5.41
CA VAL A 232 54.10 0.62 5.41
C VAL A 232 54.81 1.97 5.33
N ASP A 233 54.30 2.88 4.49
CA ASP A 233 54.49 4.34 4.53
C ASP A 233 53.26 4.89 3.76
N GLY A 234 52.38 5.77 4.25
CA GLY A 234 52.58 6.96 5.08
C GLY A 234 52.26 8.20 4.22
N GLY A 235 51.04 8.74 4.30
CA GLY A 235 50.64 9.98 3.59
C GLY A 235 49.15 10.00 3.19
N GLU A 236 48.25 10.49 4.04
CA GLU A 236 47.77 11.89 4.03
C GLU A 236 46.97 12.29 2.79
N PHE A 237 45.66 12.01 2.76
CA PHE A 237 44.65 12.88 2.10
C PHE A 237 43.28 12.69 2.77
N TYR A 238 43.15 13.17 4.01
CA TYR A 238 41.88 13.69 4.51
C TYR A 238 41.87 15.18 4.16
N LEU A 239 40.89 15.65 3.36
CA LEU A 239 40.26 16.97 3.43
C LEU A 239 39.32 17.17 2.23
N ALA A 240 38.05 16.85 2.42
CA ALA A 240 36.92 17.61 1.88
C ALA A 240 35.70 17.29 2.74
N ALA A 241 35.53 18.11 3.78
CA ALA A 241 34.48 18.02 4.77
C ALA A 241 33.15 18.61 4.24
N VAL A 242 32.06 17.92 4.60
CA VAL A 242 30.86 18.46 5.29
C VAL A 242 30.35 19.85 4.84
N VAL A 243 29.18 19.85 4.21
CA VAL A 243 28.23 20.99 4.16
C VAL A 243 26.82 20.37 4.32
N LEU A 244 26.32 20.19 5.55
CA LEU A 244 25.54 21.11 6.40
C LEU A 244 24.04 20.75 6.40
N THR A 245 23.67 19.90 7.37
CA THR A 245 22.35 19.83 7.98
C THR A 245 22.16 21.02 8.93
N THR A 246 21.00 21.69 8.92
CA THR A 246 20.35 22.32 10.09
C THR A 246 19.08 23.07 9.67
N TRP A 247 17.91 22.47 9.90
CA TRP A 247 16.66 23.22 10.06
C TRP A 247 15.74 22.51 11.05
N MET A 248 16.06 22.61 12.33
CA MET A 248 15.12 22.32 13.43
C MET A 248 15.39 23.31 14.54
N GLY A 249 14.43 24.20 14.81
CA GLY A 249 14.48 25.08 15.98
C GLY A 249 13.87 26.46 15.76
N PHE A 250 12.57 26.55 15.45
CA PHE A 250 11.84 27.81 15.60
C PHE A 250 10.34 27.53 15.80
N LEU A 251 9.94 27.16 17.02
CA LEU A 251 8.58 27.44 17.53
C LEU A 251 8.50 27.20 19.05
N GLN A 252 8.94 28.18 19.84
CA GLN A 252 8.33 28.48 21.14
C GLN A 252 8.36 30.00 21.35
N LEU A 253 7.23 30.62 21.05
CA LEU A 253 6.73 31.88 21.61
C LEU A 253 5.20 31.87 21.44
#